data_AF-A0A7S2WZG9-F1
#
_entry.id   AF-A0A7S2WZG9-F1
#
_cell.length_a   1.000
_cell.length_b   1.000
_cell.length_c   1.000
_cell.angle_alpha   90.00
_cell.angle_beta   90.00
_cell.angle_gamma   90.00
#
_symmetry.space_group_name_H-M   'P 1'
#
loop_
_entity.id
_entity.type
_entity.pdbx_description
1 polymer ?
#
loop_
_entity_poly.entity_id
_entity_poly.type
_entity_poly.pdbx_seq_one_letter_code
_entity_poly.pdbx_strand_id
1 'polypeptide(L)'
;PPRGEVLLRGPSVFAGYYKDEKQTSGAIDKDGFFHTGDIGELQPSGALKIIDRKKNIFKLSQGEYVAVEVVESAYKKNLAIEQIWVYGNSFESCLVAVVVPTEAGIAAWAGRVR
;
A
#
# COMPACT_ATOMS: atom_id res chain seq x y z
N PRO A 1 -17.19 3.02 -7.96
CA PRO A 1 -17.45 1.87 -7.06
C PRO A 1 -17.19 2.30 -5.60
N PRO A 2 -17.89 1.75 -4.60
CA PRO A 2 -17.66 2.07 -3.19
C PRO A 2 -16.23 1.69 -2.77
N ARG A 3 -15.58 2.56 -1.99
CA ARG A 3 -14.22 2.37 -1.47
C ARG A 3 -14.20 2.64 0.03
N GLY A 4 -13.40 1.86 0.76
CA GLY A 4 -13.27 2.01 2.21
C GLY A 4 -12.32 1.01 2.81
N GLU A 5 -12.14 1.08 4.13
CA GLU A 5 -11.42 0.06 4.89
C GLU A 5 -12.21 -1.26 4.84
N VAL A 6 -11.50 -2.36 4.62
CA VAL A 6 -12.07 -3.70 4.67
C VAL A 6 -12.22 -4.09 6.14
N LEU A 7 -13.45 -4.36 6.55
CA LEU A 7 -13.76 -4.90 7.87
C LEU A 7 -14.19 -6.35 7.76
N LEU A 8 -13.68 -7.20 8.64
CA LEU A 8 -13.98 -8.64 8.66
C LEU A 8 -14.68 -9.02 9.96
N ARG A 9 -15.65 -9.93 9.87
CA ARG A 9 -16.27 -10.55 11.03
C ARG A 9 -16.56 -12.01 10.73
N GLY A 10 -16.15 -12.90 11.63
CA GLY A 10 -16.36 -14.34 11.45
C GLY A 10 -15.41 -15.18 12.29
N PRO A 11 -15.53 -16.52 12.20
CA PRO A 11 -14.76 -17.45 13.04
C PRO A 11 -13.25 -17.46 12.73
N SER A 12 -12.83 -16.89 11.60
CA SER A 12 -11.42 -16.75 11.22
C SER A 12 -10.72 -15.56 11.88
N VAL A 13 -11.48 -14.65 12.51
CA VAL A 13 -10.90 -13.49 13.23
C VAL A 13 -10.33 -13.97 14.56
N PHE A 14 -9.08 -13.59 14.84
CA PHE A 14 -8.40 -13.87 16.09
C PHE A 14 -9.11 -13.24 17.30
N ALA A 15 -8.94 -13.81 18.49
CA ALA A 15 -9.61 -13.34 19.71
C ALA A 15 -9.04 -12.03 20.28
N GLY A 16 -7.84 -11.63 19.85
CA GLY A 16 -7.15 -10.44 20.36
C GLY A 16 -5.65 -10.64 20.48
N TYR A 17 -4.94 -9.56 20.79
CA TYR A 17 -3.51 -9.56 21.05
C TYR A 17 -3.22 -10.06 22.47
N TYR A 18 -2.20 -10.90 22.61
CA TYR A 18 -1.85 -11.50 23.89
C TYR A 18 -1.44 -10.44 24.92
N LYS A 19 -2.17 -10.36 26.03
CA LYS A 19 -1.97 -9.38 27.13
C LYS A 19 -1.98 -7.92 26.67
N ASP A 20 -2.67 -7.61 25.57
CA ASP A 20 -2.79 -6.24 25.07
C ASP A 20 -4.24 -5.91 24.70
N GLU A 21 -5.03 -5.60 25.73
CA GLU A 21 -6.43 -5.20 25.58
C GLU A 21 -6.57 -3.88 24.82
N LYS A 22 -5.58 -2.99 24.92
CA LYS A 22 -5.60 -1.68 24.24
C LYS A 22 -5.47 -1.86 22.74
N GLN A 23 -4.52 -2.66 22.26
CA GLN A 23 -4.41 -2.95 20.83
C GLN A 23 -5.57 -3.81 20.33
N THR A 24 -6.08 -4.72 21.17
CA THR A 24 -7.23 -5.55 20.81
C THR A 24 -8.49 -4.71 20.57
N SER A 25 -8.83 -3.83 21.51
CA SER A 25 -9.98 -2.93 21.39
C SER A 25 -9.82 -1.87 20.30
N GLY A 26 -8.58 -1.54 19.90
CA GLY A 26 -8.31 -0.71 18.73
C GLY A 26 -8.42 -1.44 17.39
N ALA A 27 -8.29 -2.76 17.37
CA ALA A 27 -8.36 -3.58 16.16
C ALA A 27 -9.73 -4.20 15.93
N ILE A 28 -10.46 -4.55 17.00
CA ILE A 28 -11.80 -5.13 16.95
C ILE A 28 -12.77 -4.15 17.60
N ASP A 29 -13.75 -3.69 16.84
CA ASP A 29 -14.73 -2.73 17.32
C ASP A 29 -15.81 -3.36 18.22
N LYS A 30 -16.66 -2.50 18.80
CA LYS A 30 -17.77 -2.89 19.69
C LYS A 30 -18.82 -3.77 19.02
N ASP A 31 -18.90 -3.76 17.69
CA ASP A 31 -19.85 -4.52 16.87
C ASP A 31 -19.24 -5.85 16.38
N GLY A 32 -17.99 -6.13 16.78
CA GLY A 32 -17.25 -7.35 16.51
C GLY A 32 -16.53 -7.37 15.17
N PHE A 33 -16.38 -6.23 14.50
CA PHE A 33 -15.65 -6.13 13.25
C PHE A 33 -14.16 -5.90 13.49
N PHE A 34 -13.34 -6.69 12.82
CA PHE A 34 -11.90 -6.51 12.77
C PHE A 34 -11.52 -5.55 11.65
N HIS A 35 -10.82 -4.48 12.02
CA HIS A 35 -10.21 -3.51 11.13
C HIS A 35 -8.91 -4.07 10.55
N THR A 36 -8.93 -4.51 9.28
CA THR A 36 -7.73 -5.11 8.68
C THR A 36 -6.63 -4.09 8.41
N GLY A 37 -6.99 -2.81 8.31
CA GLY A 37 -6.10 -1.74 7.87
C GLY A 37 -5.83 -1.74 6.36
N ASP A 38 -6.58 -2.51 5.57
CA ASP A 38 -6.51 -2.53 4.10
C ASP A 38 -7.64 -1.72 3.49
N ILE A 39 -7.36 -0.97 2.43
CA ILE A 39 -8.36 -0.26 1.64
C ILE A 39 -8.78 -1.14 0.47
N GLY A 40 -10.10 -1.35 0.35
CA GLY A 40 -10.70 -2.14 -0.70
C GLY A 40 -11.69 -1.34 -1.55
N GLU A 41 -11.91 -1.83 -2.77
CA GLU A 41 -12.96 -1.39 -3.68
C GLU A 41 -13.87 -2.56 -4.03
N LEU A 42 -15.18 -2.38 -3.82
CA LEU A 42 -16.18 -3.35 -4.28
C LEU A 42 -16.47 -3.14 -5.77
N GLN A 43 -16.13 -4.13 -6.57
CA GLN A 43 -16.41 -4.11 -8.00
C GLN A 43 -17.89 -4.39 -8.29
N PRO A 44 -18.41 -3.97 -9.45
CA PRO A 44 -19.80 -4.26 -9.85
C PRO A 44 -20.15 -5.75 -9.88
N SER A 45 -19.16 -6.62 -10.06
CA SER A 45 -19.31 -8.08 -10.00
C SER A 45 -19.48 -8.64 -8.59
N GLY A 46 -19.35 -7.81 -7.55
CA GLY A 46 -19.30 -8.24 -6.15
C GLY A 46 -17.91 -8.67 -5.66
N ALA A 47 -16.91 -8.70 -6.54
CA ALA A 47 -15.53 -8.99 -6.14
C ALA A 47 -14.90 -7.83 -5.36
N LEU A 48 -14.15 -8.15 -4.31
CA LEU A 48 -13.35 -7.17 -3.56
C LEU A 48 -11.96 -7.05 -4.18
N LYS A 49 -11.58 -5.83 -4.56
CA LYS A 49 -10.22 -5.49 -5.01
C LYS A 49 -9.47 -4.78 -3.89
N ILE A 50 -8.34 -5.33 -3.46
CA ILE A 50 -7.44 -4.68 -2.52
C ILE A 50 -6.66 -3.57 -3.25
N ILE A 51 -6.59 -2.39 -2.65
CA ILE A 51 -5.93 -1.20 -3.20
C ILE A 51 -4.55 -1.01 -2.57
N ASP A 52 -4.50 -0.83 -1.25
CA ASP A 52 -3.27 -0.55 -0.48
C ASP A 52 -3.58 -0.64 1.03
N ARG A 53 -2.57 -0.51 1.89
CA ARG A 53 -2.72 -0.33 3.34
C ARG A 53 -3.16 1.10 3.64
N LYS A 54 -4.08 1.26 4.61
CA LYS A 54 -4.56 2.55 5.12
C LYS A 54 -3.43 3.49 5.55
N LYS A 55 -2.33 2.94 6.06
CA LYS A 55 -1.14 3.70 6.50
C LYS A 55 -0.11 3.97 5.39
N ASN A 56 -0.24 3.32 4.22
CA ASN A 56 0.69 3.45 3.10
C ASN A 56 0.13 4.36 1.97
N ILE A 57 -0.96 5.08 2.22
CA ILE A 57 -1.51 6.06 1.28
C ILE A 57 -1.04 7.46 1.69
N PHE A 58 -0.35 8.15 0.79
CA PHE A 58 0.05 9.54 0.99
C PHE A 58 -1.01 10.48 0.44
N LYS A 59 -1.39 11.48 1.23
CA LYS A 59 -2.08 12.67 0.72
C LYS A 59 -1.02 13.72 0.42
N LEU A 60 -0.85 14.12 -0.84
CA LEU A 60 0.09 15.16 -1.25
C LEU A 60 -0.47 16.56 -0.99
N SER A 61 0.37 17.59 -1.09
CA SER A 61 -0.02 18.98 -0.74
C SER A 61 -1.17 19.52 -1.60
N GLN A 62 -1.31 19.05 -2.84
CA GLN A 62 -2.43 19.36 -3.72
C GLN A 62 -3.74 18.63 -3.37
N GLY A 63 -3.71 17.73 -2.38
CA GLY A 63 -4.88 16.99 -1.89
C GLY A 63 -5.16 15.66 -2.58
N GLU A 64 -4.36 15.28 -3.58
CA GLU A 64 -4.43 13.96 -4.21
C GLU A 64 -3.89 12.86 -3.30
N TYR A 65 -4.53 11.69 -3.36
CA TYR A 65 -4.11 10.51 -2.62
C TYR A 65 -3.38 9.55 -3.55
N VAL A 66 -2.20 9.10 -3.13
CA VAL A 66 -1.39 8.14 -3.89
C VAL A 66 -1.19 6.86 -3.09
N ALA A 67 -1.57 5.74 -3.70
CA ALA A 67 -1.29 4.39 -3.21
C ALA A 67 0.12 3.97 -3.66
N VAL A 68 1.03 3.82 -2.69
CA VAL A 68 2.45 3.58 -2.91
C VAL A 68 2.68 2.21 -3.53
N GLU A 69 1.95 1.19 -3.07
CA GLU A 69 2.12 -0.18 -3.57
C GLU A 69 1.78 -0.29 -5.06
N VAL A 70 0.81 0.49 -5.53
CA VAL A 70 0.43 0.56 -6.95
C VAL A 70 1.55 1.17 -7.78
N VAL A 71 2.16 2.25 -7.30
CA VAL A 71 3.26 2.95 -7.98
C VAL A 71 4.50 2.04 -8.03
N GLU A 72 4.90 1.47 -6.89
CA GLU A 72 6.03 0.53 -6.81
C GLU A 72 5.81 -0.69 -7.72
N SER A 73 4.61 -1.28 -7.70
CA SER A 73 4.27 -2.42 -8.55
C SER A 73 4.27 -2.08 -10.03
N ALA A 74 3.93 -0.84 -10.41
CA ALA A 74 4.02 -0.39 -11.79
C ALA A 74 5.48 -0.28 -12.24
N TYR A 75 6.36 0.28 -11.41
CA TYR A 75 7.78 0.45 -11.72
C TYR A 75 8.57 -0.86 -11.67
N LYS A 76 8.23 -1.81 -10.78
CA LYS A 76 8.84 -3.15 -10.71
C LYS A 76 8.72 -3.97 -12.00
N LYS A 77 7.83 -3.58 -12.93
CA LYS A 77 7.75 -4.21 -14.26
C LYS A 77 8.93 -3.87 -15.16
N ASN A 78 9.71 -2.83 -14.82
CA ASN A 78 10.91 -2.45 -15.56
C ASN A 78 12.09 -3.36 -15.18
N LEU A 79 12.66 -4.05 -16.17
CA LEU A 79 13.79 -4.97 -16.00
C LEU A 79 15.08 -4.29 -15.48
N ALA A 80 15.18 -2.96 -15.57
CA ALA A 80 16.30 -2.20 -15.03
C ALA A 80 16.20 -1.96 -13.51
N ILE A 81 15.06 -2.26 -12.88
CA ILE A 81 14.81 -2.01 -11.46
C ILE A 81 14.79 -3.35 -10.72
N GLU A 82 15.71 -3.53 -9.77
CA GLU A 82 15.75 -4.69 -8.88
C GLU A 82 14.84 -4.48 -7.67
N GLN A 83 14.99 -3.33 -7.02
CA GLN A 83 14.16 -2.92 -5.88
C GLN A 83 13.79 -1.45 -6.01
N ILE A 84 12.62 -1.10 -5.49
CA ILE A 84 12.14 0.28 -5.41
C ILE A 84 11.40 0.45 -4.10
N TRP A 85 11.66 1.59 -3.46
CA TRP A 85 10.93 2.08 -2.30
C TRP A 85 10.50 3.51 -2.57
N VAL A 86 9.19 3.77 -2.58
CA VAL A 86 8.61 5.08 -2.88
C VAL A 86 8.21 5.79 -1.59
N TYR A 87 8.55 7.07 -1.51
CA TYR A 87 8.25 7.93 -0.38
C TYR A 87 7.50 9.19 -0.82
N GLY A 88 6.51 9.58 -0.02
CA GLY A 88 5.74 10.81 -0.19
C GLY A 88 5.67 11.59 1.12
N ASN A 89 5.65 12.91 1.00
CA ASN A 89 5.45 13.84 2.11
C ASN A 89 4.20 14.66 1.83
N SER A 90 3.31 14.80 2.83
CA SER A 90 2.07 15.57 2.69
C SER A 90 2.25 17.06 2.49
N PHE A 91 3.43 17.61 2.76
CA PHE A 91 3.76 19.00 2.46
C PHE A 91 4.31 19.19 1.04
N GLU A 92 4.68 18.12 0.36
CA GLU A 92 5.24 18.15 -0.99
C GLU A 92 4.20 17.72 -2.04
N SER A 93 4.33 18.23 -3.26
CA SER A 93 3.44 17.90 -4.37
C SER A 93 3.92 16.73 -5.24
N CYS A 94 5.08 16.16 -4.89
CA CYS A 94 5.72 15.08 -5.64
C CYS A 94 6.14 13.92 -4.74
N LEU A 95 6.42 12.79 -5.38
CA LEU A 95 6.99 11.61 -4.76
C LEU A 95 8.48 11.51 -5.08
N VAL A 96 9.23 10.89 -4.19
CA VAL A 96 10.62 10.49 -4.41
C VAL A 96 10.74 8.98 -4.23
N ALA A 97 11.77 8.38 -4.81
CA ALA A 97 12.00 6.95 -4.68
C ALA A 97 13.48 6.63 -4.50
N VAL A 98 13.76 5.61 -3.69
CA VAL A 98 15.06 4.94 -3.65
C VAL A 98 14.97 3.72 -4.53
N VAL A 99 15.84 3.65 -5.54
CA VAL A 99 15.83 2.59 -6.56
C VAL A 99 17.17 1.86 -6.50
N VAL A 100 17.10 0.53 -6.41
CA VAL A 100 18.24 -0.35 -6.63
C VAL A 100 18.14 -0.86 -8.07
N PRO A 101 19.01 -0.40 -8.98
CA PRO A 101 19.00 -0.85 -10.37
C PRO A 101 19.65 -2.23 -10.52
N THR A 102 19.23 -2.99 -11.54
CA THR A 102 19.85 -4.28 -11.88
C THR A 102 21.21 -4.07 -12.54
N GLU A 103 22.15 -5.00 -12.34
CA GLU A 103 23.46 -4.97 -12.99
C GLU A 103 23.36 -4.89 -14.52
N ALA A 104 22.46 -5.70 -15.11
CA ALA A 104 22.18 -5.67 -16.55
C ALA A 104 21.63 -4.30 -17.01
N GLY A 105 20.77 -3.67 -16.20
CA GLY A 105 20.23 -2.34 -16.47
C GLY A 105 21.32 -1.27 -16.47
N ILE A 106 22.23 -1.31 -15.48
CA ILE A 106 23.38 -0.39 -15.40
C ILE A 106 24.31 -0.60 -16.59
N ALA A 107 24.67 -1.85 -16.92
CA ALA A 107 25.56 -2.17 -18.03
C ALA A 107 24.99 -1.69 -19.38
N ALA A 108 23.69 -1.93 -19.61
CA ALA A 108 23.00 -1.46 -20.82
C ALA A 108 22.94 0.08 -20.91
N TRP A 109 22.79 0.78 -19.79
CA TRP A 109 22.84 2.23 -19.75
C TRP A 109 24.25 2.77 -20.01
N ALA A 110 25.26 2.23 -19.33
CA ALA A 110 26.66 2.66 -19.48
C ALA A 110 27.18 2.47 -20.92
N GLY A 111 26.75 1.40 -21.61
CA GLY A 111 27.08 1.18 -23.02
C GLY A 111 26.47 2.19 -24.00
N ARG A 112 25.41 2.92 -23.61
CA ARG A 112 24.75 3.97 -24.43
C ARG A 112 25.31 5.37 -24.20
N VAL A 113 26.00 5.59 -23.08
CA VAL A 113 26.57 6.90 -22.70
C VAL A 113 28.01 7.06 -23.25
N ARG A 114 28.44 6.12 -24.09
CA ARG A 114 29.76 6.11 -24.73
C ARG A 114 29.71 6.64 -26.16
#